data_AF-A0A3A6N0P9-F1
#
_entry.id   AF-A0A3A6N0P9-F1
#
_cell.length_a   1.000
_cell.length_b   1.000
_cell.length_c   1.000
_cell.angle_alpha   90.00
_cell.angle_beta   90.00
_cell.angle_gamma   90.00
#
_symmetry.space_group_name_H-M   'P 1'
#
loop_
_entity.id
_entity.type
_entity.pdbx_description
1 polymer ?
#
loop_
_entity_poly.entity_id
_entity_poly.type
_entity_poly.pdbx_seq_one_letter_code
_entity_poly.pdbx_strand_id
1 'polypeptide(L)'
;MVRYRLLSGSCQDITLVYDKGNNSKNNQKAIDGSPFSFVGSLAPSQHRDLPAVPRSSFTSLKGGEFGGVLAYRTRKPVFGAEQTVVVTFNEALFLGQM
;
A
#
# COMPACT_ATOMS: atom_id res chain seq x y z
N MET A 1 13.63 15.63 -16.72
CA MET A 1 13.00 14.30 -16.89
C MET A 1 14.12 13.30 -17.17
N VAL A 2 14.02 12.03 -16.75
CA VAL A 2 15.02 10.94 -16.92
C VAL A 2 15.96 10.69 -15.70
N ARG A 3 15.57 9.74 -14.84
CA ARG A 3 16.49 9.04 -13.90
C ARG A 3 16.33 7.52 -13.91
N TYR A 4 15.19 6.97 -14.33
CA TYR A 4 14.89 5.54 -14.21
C TYR A 4 15.18 4.67 -15.46
N ARG A 5 15.54 5.27 -16.61
CA ARG A 5 15.78 4.51 -17.86
C ARG A 5 16.95 3.51 -17.78
N LEU A 6 17.92 3.74 -16.89
CA LEU A 6 19.05 2.83 -16.69
C LEU A 6 18.63 1.45 -16.14
N LEU A 7 17.48 1.35 -15.48
CA LEU A 7 16.98 0.09 -14.91
C LEU A 7 16.15 -0.73 -15.92
N SER A 8 15.78 -0.13 -17.06
CA SER A 8 14.83 -0.71 -18.02
C SER A 8 15.44 -1.64 -19.08
N GLY A 9 16.77 -1.84 -19.07
CA GLY A 9 17.44 -2.66 -20.08
C GLY A 9 17.30 -4.18 -19.89
N SER A 10 17.01 -4.64 -18.66
CA SER A 10 16.98 -6.07 -18.31
C SER A 10 15.95 -6.45 -17.24
N CYS A 11 15.20 -5.50 -16.68
CA CYS A 11 14.22 -5.76 -15.64
C CYS A 11 12.80 -5.67 -16.22
N GLN A 12 12.16 -6.82 -16.46
CA GLN A 12 10.81 -6.89 -17.02
C GLN A 12 9.74 -6.51 -15.98
N ASP A 13 10.02 -6.71 -14.69
CA ASP A 13 9.07 -6.45 -13.59
C ASP A 13 9.67 -5.50 -12.55
N ILE A 14 9.44 -4.19 -12.72
CA ILE A 14 9.85 -3.18 -11.73
C ILE A 14 8.65 -2.83 -10.85
N THR A 15 8.82 -2.96 -9.52
CA THR A 15 7.86 -2.48 -8.52
C THR A 15 8.41 -1.23 -7.84
N LEU A 16 7.67 -0.12 -7.92
CA LEU A 16 8.01 1.14 -7.28
C LEU A 16 7.43 1.17 -5.86
N VAL A 17 8.28 1.37 -4.86
CA VAL A 17 7.85 1.58 -3.48
C VAL A 17 8.03 3.05 -3.13
N TYR A 18 6.97 3.75 -2.76
CA TYR A 18 7.03 5.15 -2.36
C TYR A 18 6.32 5.41 -1.05
N ASP A 19 6.91 6.29 -0.24
CA ASP A 19 6.32 6.74 1.01
C ASP A 19 5.16 7.75 0.79
N LYS A 20 4.32 7.89 1.82
CA LYS A 20 3.12 8.72 1.90
C LYS A 20 3.33 10.14 1.36
N GLY A 21 4.52 10.72 1.56
CA GLY A 21 4.85 12.08 1.09
C GLY A 21 4.97 12.24 -0.43
N ASN A 22 5.12 11.14 -1.19
CA ASN A 22 5.29 11.16 -2.65
C ASN A 22 4.00 10.82 -3.42
N ASN A 23 2.89 10.69 -2.69
CA ASN A 23 1.58 10.36 -3.24
C ASN A 23 0.98 11.57 -3.98
N SER A 24 1.08 11.58 -5.31
CA SER A 24 0.44 12.58 -6.17
C SER A 24 -0.42 11.90 -7.23
N LYS A 25 -1.63 12.42 -7.45
CA LYS A 25 -2.53 11.96 -8.53
C LYS A 25 -1.85 11.98 -9.90
N ASN A 26 -0.97 12.97 -10.13
CA ASN A 26 -0.25 13.09 -11.40
C ASN A 26 0.83 12.00 -11.54
N ASN A 27 1.50 11.64 -10.44
CA ASN A 27 2.47 10.54 -10.44
C ASN A 27 1.76 9.21 -10.66
N GLN A 28 0.59 9.01 -10.02
CA GLN A 28 -0.17 7.78 -10.19
C GLN A 28 -0.59 7.57 -11.65
N LYS A 29 -1.11 8.60 -12.32
CA LYS A 29 -1.47 8.51 -13.75
C LYS A 29 -0.29 8.10 -14.65
N ALA A 30 0.91 8.57 -14.33
CA ALA A 30 2.12 8.19 -15.07
C ALA A 30 2.52 6.73 -14.82
N ILE A 31 2.29 6.22 -13.60
CA ILE A 31 2.56 4.82 -13.23
C ILE A 31 1.50 3.89 -13.83
N ASP A 32 0.22 4.26 -13.79
CA ASP A 32 -0.89 3.47 -14.32
C ASP A 32 -0.74 3.20 -15.83
N GLY A 33 -0.10 4.12 -16.57
CA GLY A 33 0.22 3.96 -18.00
C GLY A 33 1.56 3.29 -18.29
N SER A 34 2.27 2.82 -17.26
CA SER A 34 3.60 2.21 -17.36
C SER A 34 3.54 0.70 -17.08
N PRO A 35 4.57 -0.08 -17.43
CA PRO A 35 4.65 -1.50 -17.04
C PRO A 35 5.00 -1.69 -15.55
N PHE A 36 5.09 -0.61 -14.75
CA PHE A 36 5.54 -0.69 -13.38
C PHE A 36 4.40 -1.02 -12.42
N SER A 37 4.65 -1.98 -11.54
CA SER A 37 3.83 -2.18 -10.34
C SER A 37 4.21 -1.16 -9.28
N PHE A 38 3.35 -0.98 -8.27
CA PHE A 38 3.69 -0.09 -7.15
C PHE A 38 3.13 -0.57 -5.81
N VAL A 39 3.79 -0.11 -4.75
CA VAL A 39 3.32 -0.22 -3.37
C VAL A 39 3.52 1.14 -2.71
N GLY A 40 2.47 1.68 -2.11
CA GLY A 40 2.51 2.95 -1.41
C GLY A 40 1.74 2.90 -0.10
N SER A 41 2.01 3.85 0.79
CA SER A 41 1.28 4.00 2.06
C SER A 41 0.19 5.06 1.95
N LEU A 42 -0.91 4.87 2.68
CA LEU A 42 -2.03 5.80 2.73
C LEU A 42 -2.05 6.57 4.06
N ALA A 43 -2.52 7.82 4.02
CA ALA A 43 -2.77 8.59 5.23
C ALA A 43 -4.05 8.12 5.93
N PRO A 44 -4.00 7.62 7.18
CA PRO A 44 -5.22 7.27 7.90
C PRO A 44 -6.18 8.46 8.05
N SER A 45 -5.64 9.67 8.22
CA SER A 45 -6.41 10.91 8.32
C SER A 45 -7.23 11.26 7.07
N GLN A 46 -6.77 10.85 5.87
CA GLN A 46 -7.46 11.07 4.59
C GLN A 46 -8.43 9.92 4.24
N HIS A 47 -8.32 8.78 4.93
CA HIS A 47 -9.11 7.58 4.68
C HIS A 47 -9.66 7.02 5.99
N ARG A 48 -10.45 7.84 6.71
CA ARG A 48 -10.98 7.53 8.05
C ARG A 48 -11.86 6.28 8.08
N ASP A 49 -12.38 5.87 6.93
CA ASP A 49 -13.12 4.63 6.75
C ASP A 49 -12.24 3.38 6.97
N LEU A 50 -10.95 3.45 6.63
CA LEU A 50 -10.04 2.29 6.74
C LEU A 50 -9.71 1.93 8.19
N PRO A 51 -9.38 2.88 9.10
CA PRO A 51 -9.23 2.58 10.52
C PRO A 51 -10.53 2.20 11.23
N ALA A 52 -11.69 2.55 10.66
CA ALA A 52 -12.99 2.26 11.26
C ALA A 52 -13.48 0.82 10.99
N VAL A 53 -12.77 0.06 10.16
CA VAL A 53 -13.13 -1.35 9.86
C VAL A 53 -13.04 -2.18 11.15
N PRO A 54 -14.10 -2.94 11.51
CA PRO A 54 -14.09 -3.72 12.73
C PRO A 54 -13.06 -4.85 12.64
N ARG A 55 -12.41 -5.15 13.78
CA ARG A 55 -11.37 -6.20 13.88
C ARG A 55 -11.85 -7.58 13.44
N SER A 56 -13.14 -7.87 13.56
CA SER A 56 -13.77 -9.11 13.08
C SER A 56 -13.71 -9.29 11.55
N SER A 57 -13.47 -8.22 10.79
CA SER A 57 -13.31 -8.27 9.33
C SER A 57 -11.87 -8.57 8.90
N PHE A 58 -10.92 -8.63 9.84
CA PHE A 58 -9.54 -8.92 9.54
C PHE A 58 -9.27 -10.43 9.60
N THR A 59 -8.35 -10.90 8.76
CA THR A 59 -7.89 -12.29 8.73
C THR A 59 -6.46 -12.34 9.22
N SER A 60 -6.13 -13.35 10.04
CA SER A 60 -4.75 -13.60 10.48
C SER A 60 -3.90 -14.07 9.30
N LEU A 61 -2.74 -13.42 9.13
CA LEU A 61 -1.76 -13.83 8.12
C LEU A 61 -1.01 -15.08 8.59
N LYS A 62 -0.82 -16.02 7.66
CA LYS A 62 -0.06 -17.26 7.88
C LYS A 62 1.40 -17.05 7.51
N GLY A 63 2.31 -17.73 8.22
CA GLY A 63 3.75 -17.67 7.97
C GLY A 63 4.50 -17.08 9.15
N GLY A 64 5.67 -17.63 9.48
CA GLY A 64 6.41 -17.31 10.71
C GLY A 64 6.75 -15.82 10.84
N GLU A 65 7.05 -15.14 9.72
CA GLU A 65 7.35 -13.71 9.68
C GLU A 65 6.12 -12.79 9.85
N PHE A 66 4.90 -13.34 9.68
CA PHE A 66 3.64 -12.61 9.82
C PHE A 66 2.86 -12.99 11.08
N GLY A 67 3.47 -13.74 12.00
CA GLY A 67 2.84 -14.16 13.25
C GLY A 67 2.25 -12.97 14.02
N GLY A 68 0.97 -13.05 14.37
CA GLY A 68 0.27 -12.00 15.11
C GLY A 68 -0.18 -10.78 14.28
N VAL A 69 0.04 -10.79 12.97
CA VAL A 69 -0.47 -9.74 12.07
C VAL A 69 -1.86 -10.12 11.55
N LEU A 70 -2.79 -9.19 11.70
CA LEU A 70 -4.12 -9.24 11.09
C LEU A 70 -4.14 -8.34 9.85
N ALA A 71 -4.82 -8.78 8.79
CA ALA A 71 -4.95 -8.01 7.56
C ALA A 71 -6.40 -7.95 7.07
N TYR A 72 -6.80 -6.78 6.59
CA TYR A 72 -8.04 -6.55 5.87
C TYR A 72 -7.70 -6.06 4.46
N ARG A 73 -8.26 -6.70 3.44
CA ARG A 73 -8.05 -6.36 2.03
C ARG A 73 -9.35 -5.82 1.44
N THR A 74 -9.25 -4.71 0.74
CA THR A 74 -10.37 -4.10 0.01
C THR A 74 -9.92 -3.48 -1.32
N ARG A 75 -10.88 -3.05 -2.14
CA ARG A 75 -10.65 -2.18 -3.29
C ARG A 75 -11.42 -0.87 -3.09
N LYS A 76 -10.78 0.25 -3.40
CA LYS A 76 -11.42 1.58 -3.31
C LYS A 76 -10.73 2.59 -4.22
N PRO A 77 -11.37 3.74 -4.51
CA PRO A 77 -10.75 4.76 -5.33
C PRO A 77 -9.68 5.49 -4.52
N VAL A 78 -8.44 5.38 -4.98
CA VAL A 78 -7.26 6.05 -4.42
C VAL A 78 -6.48 6.66 -5.58
N PHE A 79 -6.01 7.89 -5.40
CA PHE A 79 -5.27 8.63 -6.43
C PHE A 79 -5.98 8.78 -7.79
N GLY A 80 -7.30 8.59 -7.83
CA GLY A 80 -8.12 8.75 -9.05
C GLY A 80 -8.34 7.46 -9.84
N ALA A 81 -7.94 6.30 -9.31
CA ALA A 81 -8.22 4.98 -9.88
C ALA A 81 -8.62 3.98 -8.77
N GLU A 82 -9.26 2.88 -9.16
CA GLU A 82 -9.55 1.77 -8.23
C GLU A 82 -8.25 1.05 -7.86
N GLN A 83 -7.93 1.03 -6.57
CA GLN A 83 -6.70 0.42 -6.06
C GLN A 83 -7.00 -0.68 -5.06
N THR A 84 -6.13 -1.69 -5.01
CA THR A 84 -6.14 -2.66 -3.91
C THR A 84 -5.50 -2.02 -2.69
N VAL A 85 -6.21 -2.06 -1.56
CA VAL A 85 -5.73 -1.53 -0.28
C VAL A 85 -5.67 -2.68 0.72
N VAL A 86 -4.55 -2.77 1.43
CA VAL A 86 -4.36 -3.69 2.55
C VAL A 86 -4.16 -2.87 3.82
N VAL A 87 -5.02 -3.11 4.80
CA VAL A 87 -4.89 -2.55 6.14
C VAL A 87 -4.35 -3.64 7.04
N THR A 88 -3.25 -3.37 7.73
CA THR A 88 -2.67 -4.31 8.70
C THR A 88 -2.89 -3.80 10.11
N PHE A 89 -3.09 -4.74 11.02
CA PHE A 89 -3.10 -4.51 12.46
C PHE A 89 -2.10 -5.46 13.09
N ASN A 90 -1.19 -4.91 13.89
CA ASN A 90 -0.23 -5.67 14.65
C ASN A 90 -0.46 -5.36 16.14
N GLU A 91 -0.85 -6.39 16.89
CA GLU A 91 -1.19 -6.27 18.30
C GLU A 91 0.00 -5.82 19.17
N ALA A 92 1.22 -6.28 18.84
CA ALA A 92 2.43 -5.89 19.56
C ALA A 92 2.75 -4.39 19.38
N LEU A 93 2.53 -3.84 18.18
CA LEU A 93 2.68 -2.40 17.93
C LEU A 93 1.59 -1.57 18.62
N PHE A 94 0.38 -2.10 18.75
CA PHE A 94 -0.71 -1.40 19.45
C PHE A 94 -0.45 -1.31 20.96
N LEU A 95 -0.04 -2.41 21.59
CA LEU A 95 0.24 -2.44 23.03
C LEU A 95 1.46 -1.59 23.42
N GLY A 96 2.47 -1.48 22.56
CA GLY A 96 3.64 -0.64 22.80
C GLY A 96 3.41 0.87 22.68
N GLN A 97 2.21 1.30 22.27
CA GLN A 97 1.83 2.72 22.14
C GLN A 97 0.80 3.18 23.19
N MET A 98 0.40 2.29 24.11
CA MET A 98 -0.36 2.62 25.31
C MET A 98 0.58 2.91 26.48
#